data_AF-A0A554K6Q6-F1
#
_entry.id   AF-A0A554K6Q6-F1
#
_cell.length_a   1.000
_cell.length_b   1.000
_cell.length_c   1.000
_cell.angle_alpha   90.00
_cell.angle_beta   90.00
_cell.angle_gamma   90.00
#
_symmetry.space_group_name_H-M   'P 1'
#
loop_
_entity.id
_entity.type
_entity.pdbx_description
1 polymer ?
#
loop_
_entity_poly.entity_id
_entity_poly.type
_entity_poly.pdbx_seq_one_letter_code
_entity_poly.pdbx_strand_id
1 'polypeptide(L)'
;MKYTGVQALANPLAGLLVAHLEHLRYAAAWSDAFDAVIPIPLHRRRLLARGYQQAALLAAPVAQHFGWPLREDILFRRRATRPQVGLPQRIRQNNVRGAFVVRGAAPRRVLLVDDVVTTASTMRACAKALRDAGSGEVVAVALAHG
;
A
#
# COMPACT_ATOMS: atom_id res chain seq x y z
N MET A 1 -13.48 6.82 22.01
CA MET A 1 -13.38 7.23 20.58
C MET A 1 -12.09 8.01 20.35
N LYS A 2 -10.93 7.36 20.16
CA LYS A 2 -9.61 8.04 20.08
C LYS A 2 -9.11 8.32 18.65
N TYR A 3 -9.88 7.97 17.60
CA TYR A 3 -9.35 7.90 16.22
C TYR A 3 -10.28 8.46 15.13
N THR A 4 -11.42 9.07 15.49
CA THR A 4 -12.34 9.74 14.54
C THR A 4 -11.64 10.85 13.74
N GLY A 5 -10.68 11.57 14.34
CA GLY A 5 -9.90 12.60 13.64
C GLY A 5 -8.97 12.06 12.55
N VAL A 6 -8.44 10.84 12.70
CA VAL A 6 -7.57 10.23 11.68
C VAL A 6 -8.37 9.76 10.47
N GLN A 7 -9.60 9.27 10.70
CA GLN A 7 -10.54 8.95 9.63
C GLN A 7 -11.00 10.21 8.88
N ALA A 8 -11.19 11.33 9.59
CA ALA A 8 -11.55 12.60 8.98
C ALA A 8 -10.46 13.13 8.00
N LEU A 9 -9.19 12.84 8.26
CA LEU A 9 -8.09 13.21 7.36
C LEU A 9 -7.90 12.27 6.17
N ALA A 10 -8.50 11.07 6.18
CA ALA A 10 -8.32 10.11 5.10
C ALA A 10 -8.80 10.65 3.75
N ASN A 11 -9.96 11.30 3.71
CA ASN A 11 -10.53 11.86 2.48
C ASN A 11 -9.68 12.98 1.86
N PRO A 12 -9.31 14.06 2.59
CA PRO A 12 -8.47 15.11 1.99
C PRO A 12 -7.09 14.59 1.57
N LEU A 13 -6.50 13.65 2.33
CA LEU A 13 -5.24 13.04 1.95
C LEU A 13 -5.38 12.14 0.72
N ALA A 14 -6.41 11.31 0.64
CA ALA A 14 -6.68 10.52 -0.55
C ALA A 14 -6.92 11.41 -1.78
N GLY A 15 -7.53 12.59 -1.61
CA GLY A 15 -7.64 13.60 -2.66
C GLY A 15 -6.29 14.05 -3.23
N LEU A 16 -5.26 14.21 -2.37
CA LEU A 16 -3.90 14.51 -2.83
C LEU A 16 -3.29 13.35 -3.64
N LEU A 17 -3.51 12.10 -3.21
CA LEU A 17 -3.07 10.92 -3.97
C LEU A 17 -3.76 10.84 -5.33
N VAL A 18 -5.07 11.10 -5.37
CA VAL A 18 -5.85 11.12 -6.61
C VAL A 18 -5.29 12.17 -7.57
N ALA A 19 -5.14 13.42 -7.13
CA ALA A 19 -4.62 14.50 -7.97
C ALA A 19 -3.20 14.19 -8.49
N HIS A 20 -2.34 13.60 -7.64
CA HIS A 20 -1.01 13.18 -8.04
C HIS A 20 -1.05 12.06 -9.09
N LEU A 21 -1.90 11.06 -8.90
CA LEU A 21 -2.07 9.96 -9.85
C LEU A 21 -2.66 10.42 -11.18
N GLU A 22 -3.61 11.36 -11.19
CA GLU A 22 -4.12 11.97 -12.41
C GLU A 22 -3.02 12.70 -13.19
N HIS A 23 -2.22 13.49 -12.48
CA HIS A 23 -1.08 14.19 -13.08
C HIS A 23 -0.08 13.21 -13.70
N LEU A 24 0.27 12.14 -12.97
CA LEU A 24 1.17 11.10 -13.48
C LEU A 24 0.57 10.35 -14.67
N ARG A 25 -0.74 10.05 -14.66
CA ARG A 25 -1.40 9.39 -15.78
C ARG A 25 -1.34 10.21 -17.05
N TYR A 26 -1.57 11.52 -16.92
CA TYR A 26 -1.47 12.46 -18.03
C TYR A 26 -0.03 12.60 -18.55
N ALA A 27 0.94 12.79 -17.63
CA ALA A 27 2.33 13.04 -17.97
C ALA A 27 3.08 11.81 -18.51
N ALA A 28 2.82 10.63 -17.95
CA ALA A 28 3.50 9.38 -18.29
C ALA A 28 2.75 8.55 -19.35
N ALA A 29 1.66 9.09 -19.92
CA ALA A 29 0.77 8.37 -20.83
C ALA A 29 0.36 6.99 -20.31
N TRP A 30 0.08 6.88 -19.00
CA TRP A 30 -0.45 5.64 -18.43
C TRP A 30 -1.90 5.47 -18.87
N SER A 31 -2.07 4.81 -20.02
CA SER A 31 -3.38 4.54 -20.62
C SER A 31 -4.18 3.51 -19.83
N ASP A 32 -3.49 2.51 -19.28
CA ASP A 32 -4.16 1.28 -18.86
C ASP A 32 -4.64 1.38 -17.41
N ALA A 33 -5.82 0.81 -17.13
CA ALA A 33 -6.38 0.69 -15.78
C ALA A 33 -5.63 -0.35 -14.94
N PHE A 34 -5.50 -0.12 -13.62
CA PHE A 34 -5.02 -1.15 -12.71
C PHE A 34 -6.11 -2.20 -12.49
N ASP A 35 -5.71 -3.48 -12.44
CA ASP A 35 -6.61 -4.59 -12.14
C ASP A 35 -6.96 -4.64 -10.64
N ALA A 36 -6.11 -4.05 -9.80
CA ALA A 36 -6.35 -3.94 -8.37
C ALA A 36 -5.61 -2.76 -7.73
N VAL A 37 -6.30 -2.09 -6.80
CA VAL A 37 -5.70 -1.22 -5.77
C VAL A 37 -5.56 -2.05 -4.50
N ILE A 38 -4.35 -2.18 -3.98
CA ILE A 38 -4.04 -3.01 -2.81
C ILE A 38 -3.39 -2.13 -1.73
N PRO A 39 -4.02 -1.95 -0.56
CA PRO A 39 -3.37 -1.27 0.55
C PRO A 39 -2.24 -2.13 1.13
N ILE A 40 -1.14 -1.50 1.56
CA ILE A 40 -0.06 -2.24 2.22
C ILE A 40 -0.58 -2.86 3.53
N PRO A 41 -0.46 -4.20 3.71
CA PRO A 41 -1.05 -4.86 4.85
C PRO A 41 -0.24 -4.62 6.13
N LEU A 42 -0.96 -4.27 7.19
CA LEU A 42 -0.42 -4.28 8.54
C LEU A 42 -0.37 -5.71 9.10
N HIS A 43 0.52 -5.94 10.04
CA HIS A 43 0.52 -7.20 10.80
C HIS A 43 -0.69 -7.20 11.76
N ARG A 44 -1.35 -8.35 11.96
CA ARG A 44 -2.56 -8.49 12.80
C ARG A 44 -2.43 -7.80 14.17
N ARG A 45 -1.29 -7.94 14.85
CA ARG A 45 -1.03 -7.26 16.15
C ARG A 45 -1.13 -5.72 16.07
N ARG A 46 -0.69 -5.11 14.96
CA ARG A 46 -0.78 -3.66 14.75
C ARG A 46 -2.20 -3.23 14.39
N LEU A 47 -2.91 -4.05 13.61
CA LEU A 47 -4.31 -3.81 13.29
C LEU A 47 -5.14 -3.79 14.59
N LEU A 48 -4.95 -4.79 15.46
CA LEU A 48 -5.63 -4.85 16.76
C LEU A 48 -5.29 -3.66 17.67
N ALA A 49 -4.02 -3.24 17.71
CA ALA A 49 -3.59 -2.12 18.56
C ALA A 49 -4.14 -0.77 18.10
N ARG A 50 -4.33 -0.59 16.78
CA ARG A 50 -4.77 0.69 16.19
C ARG A 50 -6.27 0.73 15.92
N GLY A 51 -6.92 -0.42 15.74
CA GLY A 51 -8.35 -0.54 15.44
C GLY A 51 -8.75 -0.28 13.98
N TYR A 52 -7.82 0.10 13.10
CA TYR A 52 -8.08 0.36 11.68
C TYR A 52 -6.80 0.21 10.82
N GLN A 53 -6.97 0.07 9.51
CA GLN A 53 -5.90 -0.05 8.52
C GLN A 53 -5.75 1.27 7.75
N GLN A 54 -4.78 2.11 8.12
CA GLN A 54 -4.55 3.44 7.53
C GLN A 54 -4.48 3.40 6.00
N ALA A 55 -3.67 2.49 5.46
CA ALA A 55 -3.51 2.33 4.02
C ALA A 55 -4.83 2.00 3.31
N ALA A 56 -5.75 1.26 3.94
CA ALA A 56 -7.06 0.95 3.37
C ALA A 56 -7.97 2.18 3.30
N LEU A 57 -7.92 3.05 4.32
CA LEU A 57 -8.66 4.32 4.32
C LEU A 57 -8.20 5.27 3.20
N LEU A 58 -6.95 5.17 2.76
CA LEU A 58 -6.42 5.92 1.62
C LEU A 58 -6.68 5.23 0.28
N ALA A 59 -6.59 3.89 0.26
CA ALA A 59 -6.79 3.10 -0.96
C ALA A 59 -8.25 3.13 -1.44
N ALA A 60 -9.23 3.15 -0.53
CA ALA A 60 -10.63 3.10 -0.89
C ALA A 60 -11.10 4.30 -1.72
N PRO A 61 -10.83 5.57 -1.35
CA PRO A 61 -11.20 6.70 -2.20
C PRO A 61 -10.44 6.73 -3.53
N VAL A 62 -9.18 6.28 -3.56
CA VAL A 62 -8.40 6.15 -4.81
C VAL A 62 -9.06 5.14 -5.75
N ALA A 63 -9.40 3.95 -5.25
CA ALA A 63 -10.07 2.91 -6.01
C ALA A 63 -11.44 3.40 -6.54
N GLN A 64 -12.22 4.06 -5.68
CA GLN A 64 -13.51 4.63 -6.04
C GLN A 64 -13.40 5.69 -7.15
N HIS A 65 -12.45 6.62 -7.02
CA HIS A 65 -12.26 7.71 -7.99
C HIS A 65 -11.92 7.19 -9.39
N PHE A 66 -11.03 6.20 -9.49
CA PHE A 66 -10.59 5.66 -10.77
C PHE A 66 -11.43 4.48 -11.29
N GLY A 67 -12.41 4.00 -10.51
CA GLY A 67 -13.21 2.83 -10.85
C GLY A 67 -12.40 1.52 -10.84
N TRP A 68 -11.31 1.45 -10.07
CA TRP A 68 -10.46 0.26 -9.98
C TRP A 68 -10.89 -0.65 -8.83
N PRO A 69 -10.76 -1.99 -8.94
CA PRO A 69 -11.11 -2.89 -7.85
C PRO A 69 -10.21 -2.71 -6.62
N LEU A 70 -10.79 -2.41 -5.46
CA LEU A 70 -10.08 -2.46 -4.18
C LEU A 70 -9.95 -3.91 -3.70
N ARG A 71 -8.73 -4.37 -3.40
CA ARG A 71 -8.45 -5.74 -2.96
C ARG A 71 -7.63 -5.77 -1.66
N GLU A 72 -8.31 -6.04 -0.55
CA GLU A 72 -7.70 -6.21 0.79
C GLU A 72 -7.45 -7.69 1.15
N ASP A 73 -7.86 -8.59 0.27
CA ASP A 73 -7.92 -10.05 0.45
C ASP A 73 -6.83 -10.82 -0.31
N ILE A 74 -5.91 -10.11 -0.97
CA ILE A 74 -4.86 -10.72 -1.81
C ILE A 74 -3.52 -10.75 -1.08
N LEU A 75 -3.08 -9.61 -0.55
CA LEU A 75 -1.73 -9.43 0.01
C LEU A 75 -1.79 -9.41 1.53
N PHE A 76 -1.04 -10.31 2.17
CA PHE A 76 -1.04 -10.46 3.62
C PHE A 76 0.36 -10.32 4.19
N ARG A 77 0.45 -9.73 5.38
CA ARG A 77 1.66 -9.73 6.18
C ARG A 77 1.66 -10.89 7.17
N ARG A 78 2.35 -11.97 6.83
CA ARG A 78 2.41 -13.21 7.63
C ARG A 78 3.34 -13.11 8.84
N ARG A 79 4.42 -12.33 8.74
CA ARG A 79 5.43 -12.22 9.82
C ARG A 79 5.32 -10.88 10.55
N ALA A 80 5.29 -10.94 11.89
CA ALA A 80 5.52 -9.77 12.72
C ALA A 80 6.97 -9.30 12.53
N THR A 81 7.15 -8.04 12.14
CA THR A 81 8.49 -7.45 12.02
C THR A 81 8.65 -6.38 13.09
N ARG A 82 9.89 -6.13 13.53
CA ARG A 82 10.18 -5.06 14.50
C ARG A 82 9.71 -3.71 13.93
N PRO A 83 9.30 -2.73 14.76
CA PRO A 83 9.17 -1.34 14.33
C PRO A 83 10.38 -0.90 13.53
N GLN A 84 10.16 -0.25 12.38
CA GLN A 84 11.26 0.21 11.53
C GLN A 84 11.88 1.52 12.02
N VAL A 85 11.15 2.27 12.86
CA VAL A 85 11.64 3.49 13.51
C VAL A 85 12.91 3.15 14.30
N GLY A 86 13.96 3.96 14.13
CA GLY A 86 15.25 3.76 14.80
C GLY A 86 16.15 2.66 14.20
N LEU A 87 15.68 1.89 13.20
CA LEU A 87 16.54 0.89 12.55
C LEU A 87 17.34 1.50 11.38
N PRO A 88 18.61 1.10 11.16
CA PRO A 88 19.36 1.44 9.95
C PRO A 88 18.71 0.86 8.69
N GLN A 89 18.93 1.48 7.52
CA GLN A 89 18.30 1.10 6.25
C GLN A 89 18.47 -0.39 5.89
N ARG A 90 19.70 -0.93 6.00
CA ARG A 90 19.99 -2.35 5.73
C ARG A 90 19.17 -3.29 6.63
N ILE A 91 19.01 -2.91 7.91
CA ILE A 91 18.21 -3.67 8.87
C ILE A 91 16.72 -3.56 8.54
N ARG A 92 16.23 -2.39 8.11
CA ARG A 92 14.83 -2.24 7.66
C ARG A 92 14.50 -3.16 6.48
N GLN A 93 15.38 -3.24 5.48
CA GLN A 93 15.23 -4.14 4.33
C GLN A 93 15.15 -5.61 4.76
N ASN A 94 16.10 -6.06 5.58
CA ASN A 94 16.10 -7.44 6.10
C ASN A 94 14.88 -7.72 6.99
N ASN A 95 14.45 -6.74 7.78
CA ASN A 95 13.34 -6.87 8.71
C ASN A 95 12.01 -7.21 8.01
N VAL A 96 11.81 -6.81 6.75
CA VAL A 96 10.58 -7.12 5.98
C VAL A 96 10.75 -8.21 4.91
N ARG A 97 11.97 -8.73 4.70
CA ARG A 97 12.21 -9.83 3.75
C ARG A 97 11.33 -11.03 4.08
N GLY A 98 10.62 -11.55 3.08
CA GLY A 98 9.71 -12.70 3.21
C GLY A 98 8.54 -12.48 4.19
N ALA A 99 8.22 -11.24 4.54
CA ALA A 99 7.14 -10.94 5.48
C ALA A 99 5.75 -10.92 4.84
N PHE A 100 5.69 -10.80 3.51
CA PHE A 100 4.46 -10.68 2.73
C PHE A 100 4.21 -11.92 1.88
N VAL A 101 2.94 -12.28 1.73
CA VAL A 101 2.48 -13.42 0.95
C VAL A 101 1.22 -13.04 0.19
N VAL A 102 1.10 -13.54 -1.03
CA VAL A 102 -0.11 -13.42 -1.86
C VAL A 102 -0.95 -14.68 -1.68
N ARG A 103 -2.27 -14.54 -1.61
CA ARG A 103 -3.23 -15.65 -1.65
C ARG A 103 -4.13 -15.50 -2.86
N GLY A 104 -4.42 -16.62 -3.52
CA GLY A 104 -5.19 -16.65 -4.76
C GLY A 104 -4.37 -16.17 -5.97
N ALA A 105 -5.07 -15.77 -7.03
CA ALA A 105 -4.46 -15.26 -8.25
C ALA A 105 -4.01 -13.81 -8.07
N ALA A 106 -2.74 -13.54 -8.40
CA ALA A 106 -2.19 -12.19 -8.37
C ALA A 106 -2.73 -11.37 -9.56
N PRO A 107 -3.24 -10.13 -9.36
CA PRO A 107 -3.66 -9.27 -10.45
C PRO A 107 -2.46 -8.91 -11.34
N ARG A 108 -2.67 -8.69 -12.64
CA ARG A 108 -1.58 -8.44 -13.58
C ARG A 108 -0.97 -7.05 -13.40
N ARG A 109 -1.80 -6.04 -13.16
CA ARG A 109 -1.41 -4.66 -12.90
C ARG A 109 -1.93 -4.20 -11.54
N VAL A 110 -1.03 -3.88 -10.62
CA VAL A 110 -1.36 -3.54 -9.24
C VAL A 110 -0.90 -2.14 -8.87
N LEU A 111 -1.78 -1.38 -8.23
CA LEU A 111 -1.43 -0.15 -7.51
C LEU A 111 -1.36 -0.45 -6.00
N LEU A 112 -0.16 -0.37 -5.42
CA LEU A 112 0.06 -0.42 -3.98
C LEU A 112 -0.10 0.97 -3.37
N VAL A 113 -0.86 1.06 -2.27
CA VAL A 113 -1.08 2.32 -1.54
C VAL A 113 -0.60 2.18 -0.10
N ASP A 114 0.17 3.16 0.37
CA ASP A 114 0.58 3.29 1.79
C ASP A 114 0.43 4.76 2.23
N ASP A 115 0.50 5.03 3.54
CA ASP A 115 0.49 6.40 4.07
C ASP A 115 1.87 7.06 3.94
N VAL A 116 2.92 6.35 4.35
CA VAL A 116 4.30 6.87 4.40
C VAL A 116 5.28 5.86 3.82
N VAL A 117 6.10 6.31 2.87
CA VAL A 117 7.29 5.60 2.43
C VAL A 117 8.52 6.16 3.14
N THR A 118 9.40 5.30 3.63
CA THR A 118 10.74 5.74 4.08
C THR A 118 11.79 5.16 3.13
N THR A 119 12.43 4.08 3.54
CA THR A 119 13.39 3.31 2.73
C THR A 119 12.78 2.56 1.54
N ALA A 120 11.48 2.71 1.31
CA ALA A 120 10.67 1.87 0.41
C ALA A 120 10.78 0.35 0.65
N SER A 121 11.41 -0.11 1.75
CA SER A 121 11.66 -1.54 1.99
C SER A 121 10.36 -2.34 2.07
N THR A 122 9.34 -1.80 2.73
CA THR A 122 8.00 -2.40 2.81
C THR A 122 7.36 -2.51 1.42
N MET A 123 7.28 -1.41 0.67
CA MET A 123 6.74 -1.39 -0.69
C MET A 123 7.48 -2.36 -1.62
N ARG A 124 8.82 -2.36 -1.58
CA ARG A 124 9.64 -3.27 -2.38
C ARG A 124 9.38 -4.74 -2.02
N ALA A 125 9.19 -5.06 -0.74
CA ALA A 125 8.88 -6.41 -0.30
C ALA A 125 7.46 -6.85 -0.71
N CYS A 126 6.47 -5.95 -0.63
CA CYS A 126 5.12 -6.18 -1.14
C CYS A 126 5.12 -6.42 -2.66
N ALA A 127 5.78 -5.52 -3.41
CA ALA A 127 5.87 -5.60 -4.85
C ALA A 127 6.63 -6.85 -5.31
N LYS A 128 7.65 -7.27 -4.56
CA LYS A 128 8.32 -8.56 -4.80
C LYS A 128 7.36 -9.73 -4.59
N ALA A 129 6.60 -9.77 -3.49
CA ALA A 129 5.66 -10.86 -3.25
C ALA A 129 4.57 -10.96 -4.34
N LEU A 130 4.10 -9.81 -4.85
CA LEU A 130 3.16 -9.75 -5.98
C LEU A 130 3.76 -10.27 -7.28
N ARG A 131 4.97 -9.81 -7.64
CA ARG A 131 5.67 -10.29 -8.83
C ARG A 131 6.00 -11.78 -8.76
N ASP A 132 6.48 -12.25 -7.61
CA ASP A 132 6.74 -13.68 -7.38
C ASP A 132 5.46 -14.52 -7.50
N ALA A 133 4.28 -13.92 -7.28
CA ALA A 133 2.97 -14.57 -7.43
C ALA A 133 2.33 -14.38 -8.82
N GLY A 134 3.03 -13.73 -9.76
CA GLY A 134 2.59 -13.60 -11.16
C GLY A 134 2.06 -12.22 -11.57
N SER A 135 2.09 -11.21 -10.70
CA SER A 135 1.82 -9.83 -11.13
C SER A 135 2.89 -9.35 -12.12
N GLY A 136 2.47 -8.68 -13.19
CA GLY A 136 3.37 -8.03 -14.13
C GLY A 136 3.81 -6.67 -13.61
N GLU A 137 2.95 -5.67 -13.79
CA GLU A 137 3.22 -4.30 -13.37
C GLU A 137 2.79 -4.08 -11.92
N VAL A 138 3.69 -3.52 -11.10
CA VAL A 138 3.37 -3.13 -9.72
C VAL A 138 3.89 -1.72 -9.48
N VAL A 139 2.95 -0.78 -9.36
CA VAL A 139 3.20 0.61 -9.00
C VAL A 139 2.92 0.80 -7.52
N ALA A 140 3.67 1.68 -6.85
CA ALA A 140 3.43 2.00 -5.45
C ALA A 140 3.40 3.52 -5.24
N VAL A 141 2.45 3.98 -4.42
CA VAL A 141 2.27 5.39 -4.07
C VAL A 141 2.12 5.55 -2.55
N ALA A 142 2.64 6.65 -2.01
CA ALA A 142 2.44 7.10 -0.63
C ALA A 142 2.35 8.62 -0.58
N LEU A 143 1.74 9.14 0.50
CA LEU A 143 1.57 10.59 0.71
C LEU A 143 2.87 11.29 1.10
N ALA A 144 3.71 10.61 1.87
CA ALA A 144 4.92 11.19 2.44
C ALA A 144 6.12 10.28 2.17
N HIS A 145 7.27 10.91 1.94
CA HIS A 145 8.58 10.27 1.93
C HIS A 145 9.39 10.72 3.16
N GLY A 146 10.26 9.87 3.70
CA GLY A 146 11.14 10.22 4.83
C GLY A 146 12.34 9.30 4.99
#